data_AF-A0A920SYG1-F1
#
_entry.id   AF-A0A920SYG1-F1
#
_cell.length_a   1.000
_cell.length_b   1.000
_cell.length_c   1.000
_cell.angle_alpha   90.00
_cell.angle_beta   90.00
_cell.angle_gamma   90.00
#
_symmetry.space_group_name_H-M   'P 1'
#
loop_
_entity.id
_entity.type
_entity.pdbx_description
1 polymer ?
#
loop_
_entity_poly.entity_id
_entity_poly.type
_entity_poly.pdbx_seq_one_letter_code
_entity_poly.pdbx_strand_id
1 'polypeptide(L)'
;MTLETGKVARQATGAVIVSMGATQVLATVVGGSKQIRAKIFFPLTVNYQEKTYAVGKIPGGFFKREGRPTEKETLTSRFIDRPIRPLFPKGFMNEVQVI
;
A
#
# COMPACT_ATOMS: atom_id res chain seq x y z
N MET A 1 -19.34 -5.74 -3.64
CA MET A 1 -18.00 -5.12 -3.69
C MET A 1 -18.09 -3.91 -4.59
N THR A 2 -17.59 -2.76 -4.17
CA THR A 2 -17.60 -1.51 -4.94
C THR A 2 -16.17 -0.99 -5.10
N LEU A 3 -15.87 -0.46 -6.28
CA LEU A 3 -14.58 0.13 -6.61
C LEU A 3 -14.80 1.60 -6.99
N GLU A 4 -14.18 2.51 -6.24
CA GLU A 4 -14.24 3.94 -6.51
C GLU A 4 -12.84 4.50 -6.80
N THR A 5 -12.73 5.41 -7.77
CA THR A 5 -11.48 6.11 -8.10
C THR A 5 -11.74 7.58 -8.39
N GLY A 6 -10.70 8.42 -8.39
CA GLY A 6 -10.78 9.83 -8.79
C GLY A 6 -11.30 10.82 -7.72
N LYS A 7 -11.79 10.32 -6.58
CA LYS A 7 -12.25 11.18 -5.46
C LYS A 7 -11.15 11.53 -4.46
N VAL A 8 -10.28 10.57 -4.13
CA VAL A 8 -9.26 10.68 -3.07
C VAL A 8 -7.87 10.38 -3.63
N ALA A 9 -6.81 10.92 -3.01
CA ALA A 9 -5.42 10.68 -3.37
C ALA A 9 -5.10 10.98 -4.86
N ARG A 10 -5.65 12.07 -5.39
CA ARG A 10 -5.54 12.49 -6.79
C ARG A 10 -4.12 12.74 -7.30
N GLN A 11 -3.16 12.92 -6.39
CA GLN A 11 -1.75 13.12 -6.73
C GLN A 11 -0.99 11.80 -6.88
N ALA A 12 -1.55 10.68 -6.42
CA ALA A 12 -0.96 9.37 -6.65
C ALA A 12 -1.06 9.01 -8.14
N THR A 13 -0.16 8.17 -8.63
CA THR A 13 -0.23 7.65 -10.01
C THR A 13 -1.51 6.84 -10.23
N GLY A 14 -1.96 6.13 -9.19
CA GLY A 14 -3.28 5.51 -9.14
C GLY A 14 -3.80 5.44 -7.71
N ALA A 15 -5.11 5.58 -7.55
CA ALA A 15 -5.78 5.44 -6.26
C ALA A 15 -7.16 4.81 -6.44
N VAL A 16 -7.47 3.80 -5.62
CA VAL A 16 -8.75 3.10 -5.62
C VAL A 16 -9.20 2.87 -4.20
N ILE A 17 -10.45 3.24 -3.90
CA ILE A 17 -11.15 2.83 -2.69
C ILE A 17 -11.94 1.57 -3.03
N VAL A 18 -11.60 0.48 -2.35
CA VAL A 18 -12.31 -0.79 -2.44
C VAL A 18 -13.21 -0.90 -1.23
N SER A 19 -14.50 -1.17 -1.44
CA SER A 19 -15.41 -1.43 -0.33
C SER A 19 -16.11 -2.78 -0.49
N MET A 20 -16.17 -3.52 0.62
CA MET A 20 -16.81 -4.82 0.71
C MET A 20 -17.61 -4.89 2.01
N GLY A 21 -18.93 -4.77 1.90
CA GLY A 21 -19.80 -4.64 3.06
C GLY A 21 -19.47 -3.35 3.82
N ALA A 22 -19.18 -3.48 5.12
CA ALA A 22 -18.78 -2.36 5.98
C ALA A 22 -17.27 -2.06 5.96
N THR A 23 -16.46 -2.87 5.26
CA THR A 23 -15.00 -2.71 5.22
C THR A 23 -14.59 -1.87 4.02
N GLN A 24 -13.72 -0.88 4.24
CA GLN A 24 -13.13 -0.07 3.18
C GLN A 24 -11.60 -0.12 3.25
N VAL A 25 -10.97 -0.19 2.08
CA VAL A 25 -9.52 -0.14 1.92
C VAL A 25 -9.20 0.89 0.84
N LEU A 26 -8.31 1.84 1.16
CA LEU A 26 -7.74 2.75 0.18
C LEU A 26 -6.40 2.15 -0.28
N ALA A 27 -6.32 1.80 -1.56
CA ALA A 27 -5.09 1.36 -2.20
C ALA A 27 -4.56 2.46 -3.11
N THR A 28 -3.32 2.85 -2.90
CA THR A 28 -2.62 3.88 -3.67
C THR A 28 -1.34 3.33 -4.27
N VAL A 29 -1.01 3.78 -5.48
CA VAL A 29 0.19 3.41 -6.19
C VAL A 29 0.90 4.67 -6.66
N VAL A 30 2.21 4.73 -6.40
CA VAL A 30 3.09 5.79 -6.90
C VAL A 30 4.25 5.15 -7.63
N GLY A 31 4.41 5.52 -8.90
CA GLY A 31 5.58 5.17 -9.71
C GLY A 31 6.56 6.35 -9.77
N GLY A 32 7.79 6.13 -9.34
CA GLY A 32 8.89 7.07 -9.51
C GLY A 32 9.19 7.28 -10.99
N SER A 33 9.36 8.54 -11.39
CA SER A 33 9.63 8.91 -12.79
C SER A 33 11.07 8.62 -13.22
N LYS A 34 12.01 8.50 -12.27
CA LYS A 34 13.42 8.22 -12.54
C LYS A 34 13.75 6.75 -12.23
N GLN A 35 14.45 6.10 -13.15
CA GLN A 35 15.03 4.78 -12.91
C GLN A 35 16.17 4.87 -11.89
N ILE A 36 16.14 4.00 -10.90
CA ILE A 36 17.24 3.86 -9.94
C ILE A 36 18.28 2.94 -10.57
N ARG A 37 19.25 3.54 -11.28
CA ARG A 37 20.30 2.80 -12.02
C ARG A 37 21.22 1.95 -11.14
N ALA A 38 21.22 2.18 -9.82
CA ALA A 38 22.12 1.51 -8.87
C ALA A 38 21.54 0.24 -8.21
N LYS A 39 20.27 -0.11 -8.45
CA LYS A 39 19.65 -1.30 -7.84
C LYS A 39 19.72 -2.51 -8.77
N ILE A 40 20.16 -3.64 -8.21
CA ILE A 40 20.29 -4.93 -8.91
C ILE A 40 18.93 -5.66 -9.03
N PHE A 41 17.89 -5.15 -8.34
CA PHE A 41 16.56 -5.75 -8.27
C PHE A 41 15.46 -4.69 -8.43
N PHE A 42 14.27 -5.13 -8.86
CA PHE A 42 13.08 -4.28 -9.02
C PHE A 42 12.64 -3.66 -7.68
N PRO A 43 12.73 -2.33 -7.51
CA PRO A 43 12.38 -1.64 -6.26
C PRO A 43 10.86 -1.48 -6.10
N LEU A 44 10.19 -2.55 -5.69
CA LEU A 44 8.79 -2.55 -5.26
C LEU A 44 8.71 -2.60 -3.74
N THR A 45 7.97 -1.64 -3.18
CA THR A 45 7.66 -1.52 -1.75
C THR A 45 6.15 -1.60 -1.58
N VAL A 46 5.67 -2.51 -0.73
CA VAL A 46 4.25 -2.65 -0.40
C VAL A 46 4.09 -2.47 1.11
N ASN A 47 3.25 -1.53 1.51
CA ASN A 47 3.02 -1.19 2.91
C ASN A 47 1.52 -1.25 3.21
N TYR A 48 1.07 -2.29 3.88
CA TYR A 48 -0.29 -2.34 4.41
C TYR A 48 -0.33 -1.77 5.83
N GLN A 49 -1.24 -0.85 6.10
CA GLN A 49 -1.43 -0.21 7.41
C GLN A 49 -2.89 -0.32 7.84
N GLU A 50 -3.12 -0.92 9.01
CA GLU A 50 -4.42 -0.96 9.67
C GLU A 50 -4.58 0.23 10.59
N LYS A 51 -5.61 1.02 10.32
CA LYS A 51 -5.93 2.15 11.17
C LYS A 51 -6.93 1.75 12.24
N THR A 52 -6.57 1.99 13.49
CA THR A 52 -7.36 1.65 14.70
C THR A 52 -8.74 2.30 14.70
N TYR A 53 -8.85 3.49 14.10
CA TYR A 53 -10.14 4.17 13.94
C TYR A 53 -11.12 3.39 13.06
N ALA A 54 -10.65 2.47 12.21
CA ALA A 54 -11.51 1.65 11.35
C ALA A 54 -12.42 0.72 12.16
N VAL A 55 -12.06 0.42 13.42
CA VAL A 55 -12.86 -0.38 14.36
C VAL A 55 -13.40 0.52 15.50
N GLY A 56 -13.32 1.84 15.36
CA GLY A 56 -13.78 2.80 16.37
C GLY A 56 -12.95 2.79 17.67
N LYS A 57 -11.69 2.34 17.62
CA LYS A 57 -10.80 2.28 18.79
C LYS A 57 -9.71 3.34 18.70
N ILE A 58 -9.34 3.90 19.86
CA ILE A 58 -8.16 4.76 20.00
C ILE A 58 -6.94 3.85 20.20
N PRO A 59 -5.79 4.09 19.54
CA PRO A 59 -4.59 3.32 19.75
C PRO A 59 -4.19 3.29 21.24
N GLY A 60 -3.93 2.09 21.76
CA GLY A 60 -3.41 1.91 23.12
C GLY A 60 -1.95 2.37 23.23
N GLY A 61 -1.52 2.73 24.45
CA GLY A 61 -0.15 3.15 24.77
C GLY A 61 0.02 4.66 24.98
N PHE A 62 1.23 5.06 25.41
CA PHE A 62 1.53 6.44 25.82
C PHE A 62 1.33 7.47 24.69
N PHE A 63 1.70 7.10 23.46
CA PHE A 63 1.67 8.01 22.31
C PHE A 63 0.33 8.06 21.56
N LYS A 64 -0.68 7.26 21.95
CA LYS A 64 -2.04 7.22 21.34
C LYS A 64 -2.04 7.29 19.79
N ARG A 65 -1.06 6.65 19.14
CA ARG A 65 -0.84 6.63 17.69
C ARG A 65 -0.46 5.24 17.22
N GLU A 66 -0.80 4.91 15.98
CA GLU A 66 -0.31 3.70 15.31
C GLU A 66 1.22 3.74 15.21
N GLY A 67 1.85 2.63 15.58
CA GLY A 67 3.30 2.52 15.73
C GLY A 67 3.94 1.74 14.59
N ARG A 68 4.88 0.84 14.95
CA ARG A 68 5.49 -0.07 14.00
C ARG A 68 4.45 -1.04 13.43
N PRO A 69 4.59 -1.47 12.16
CA PRO A 69 3.72 -2.48 11.59
C PRO A 69 3.73 -3.76 12.42
N THR A 70 2.55 -4.29 12.66
CA THR A 70 2.32 -5.58 13.29
C THR A 70 2.74 -6.72 12.36
N GLU A 71 2.85 -7.93 12.92
CA GLU A 71 3.13 -9.13 12.13
C GLU A 71 2.06 -9.35 11.05
N LYS A 72 0.78 -9.14 11.39
CA LYS A 72 -0.34 -9.25 10.45
C LYS A 72 -0.19 -8.26 9.29
N GLU A 73 0.17 -7.01 9.58
CA GLU A 73 0.38 -6.00 8.54
C GLU A 73 1.57 -6.35 7.63
N THR A 74 2.66 -6.85 8.22
CA THR A 74 3.84 -7.29 7.48
C THR A 74 3.52 -8.50 6.58
N LEU A 75 2.79 -9.49 7.10
CA LEU A 75 2.37 -10.67 6.33
C LEU A 75 1.41 -10.28 5.20
N THR A 76 0.46 -9.37 5.45
CA THR A 76 -0.47 -8.87 4.43
C THR A 76 0.27 -8.11 3.33
N SER A 77 1.25 -7.29 3.71
CA SER A 77 2.12 -6.59 2.75
C SER A 77 2.85 -7.57 1.84
N ARG A 78 3.41 -8.66 2.40
CA ARG A 78 4.07 -9.72 1.60
C ARG A 78 3.09 -10.50 0.74
N PHE A 79 1.87 -10.72 1.24
CA PHE A 79 0.82 -11.43 0.51
C PHE A 79 0.42 -10.66 -0.75
N ILE A 80 0.40 -9.32 -0.69
CA ILE A 80 0.14 -8.46 -1.85
C ILE A 80 1.36 -8.38 -2.77
N ASP A 81 2.58 -8.27 -2.22
CA ASP A 81 3.82 -8.13 -3.01
C ASP A 81 4.12 -9.35 -3.91
N ARG A 82 3.99 -10.56 -3.37
CA ARG A 82 4.33 -11.81 -4.06
C ARG A 82 3.62 -12.01 -5.40
N PRO A 83 2.28 -11.83 -5.52
CA PRO A 83 1.58 -12.01 -6.78
C PRO A 83 1.80 -10.86 -7.78
N ILE A 84 1.99 -9.62 -7.32
CA ILE A 84 2.11 -8.47 -8.24
C ILE A 84 3.54 -8.29 -8.76
N ARG A 85 4.57 -8.63 -7.98
CA ARG A 85 5.98 -8.50 -8.36
C ARG A 85 6.34 -9.16 -9.70
N PRO A 86 5.93 -10.41 -10.02
CA PRO A 86 6.25 -11.03 -11.29
C PRO A 86 5.48 -10.45 -12.49
N LEU A 87 4.44 -9.64 -12.27
CA LEU A 87 3.65 -9.03 -13.35
C LEU A 87 4.36 -7.83 -14.00
N PHE A 88 5.39 -7.28 -13.35
CA PHE A 88 6.16 -6.18 -13.91
C PHE A 88 7.11 -6.67 -15.01
N PRO A 89 7.28 -5.89 -16.10
CA PRO A 89 8.23 -6.23 -17.16
C PRO A 89 9.65 -6.44 -16.62
N LYS A 90 10.37 -7.42 -17.18
CA LYS A 90 11.77 -7.67 -16.84
C LYS A 90 12.60 -6.42 -17.17
N GLY A 91 13.43 -5.98 -16.22
CA GLY A 91 14.27 -4.78 -16.38
C GLY A 91 13.57 -3.46 -16.05
N PHE A 92 12.32 -3.49 -15.55
CA PHE A 92 11.68 -2.30 -15.00
C PHE A 92 12.36 -1.89 -13.68
N MET A 93 12.99 -0.72 -13.65
CA MET A 93 13.81 -0.23 -12.52
C MET A 93 13.29 1.08 -11.92
N ASN A 94 12.05 1.44 -12.24
CA ASN A 94 11.36 2.54 -11.60
C ASN A 94 10.91 2.09 -10.21
N GLU A 95 11.06 2.97 -9.22
CA GLU A 95 10.54 2.74 -7.88
C GLU A 95 9.02 2.69 -7.91
N VAL A 96 8.43 1.63 -7.36
CA VAL A 96 6.99 1.50 -7.22
C VAL A 96 6.68 1.34 -5.74
N GLN A 97 5.82 2.22 -5.25
CA GLN A 97 5.31 2.15 -3.91
C GLN A 97 3.81 1.90 -3.94
N VAL A 98 3.36 0.89 -3.20
CA VAL A 98 1.96 0.57 -2.96
C VAL A 98 1.69 0.74 -1.47
N ILE A 99 0.69 1.54 -1.13
CA ILE A 99 0.20 1.76 0.24
C ILE A 99 -1.31 1.52 0.27
#